data_AF-A0A0F8YLR3-F1
#
_entry.id   AF-A0A0F8YLR3-F1
#
_cell.length_a   1.000
_cell.length_b   1.000
_cell.length_c   1.000
_cell.angle_alpha   90.00
_cell.angle_beta   90.00
_cell.angle_gamma   90.00
#
_symmetry.space_group_name_H-M   'P 1'
#
loop_
_entity.id
_entity.type
_entity.pdbx_description
1 polymer ?
#
loop_
_entity_poly.entity_id
_entity_poly.type
_entity_poly.pdbx_seq_one_letter_code
_entity_poly.pdbx_strand_id
1 'polypeptide(L)'
;MVRDVNLQLITGSTEMSGTGAKGSVVDPEGGFYALVSMLLGTCTGTTVVVDVAIEASIDGGSTYFHIGQFPSLDESDDDIEISRVVWVPKPDSSNVVTKVRLNTVGSSGSSPVVPVTQAFLEPLVSLGGPGIDLELTQGVEKLV
;
A
#
# COMPACT_ATOMS: atom_id res chain seq x y z
N MET A 1 -6.28 14.36 7.71
CA MET A 1 -6.85 13.08 8.20
C MET A 1 -5.96 12.58 9.33
N VAL A 2 -6.51 11.94 10.37
CA VAL A 2 -5.68 11.30 11.41
C VAL A 2 -5.09 10.04 10.78
N ARG A 3 -3.76 9.95 10.71
CA ARG A 3 -3.04 8.81 10.12
C ARG A 3 -2.66 7.82 11.21
N ASP A 4 -2.87 6.53 10.97
CA ASP A 4 -2.39 5.49 11.87
C ASP A 4 -0.90 5.23 11.61
N VAL A 5 -0.08 5.46 12.64
CA VAL A 5 1.37 5.26 12.60
C VAL A 5 1.75 3.79 12.40
N ASN A 6 0.89 2.85 12.79
CA ASN A 6 1.15 1.41 12.62
C ASN A 6 0.93 0.94 11.17
N LEU A 7 0.23 1.73 10.36
CA LEU A 7 -0.04 1.46 8.95
C LEU A 7 0.84 2.30 8.01
N GLN A 8 1.90 2.89 8.55
CA GLN A 8 2.87 3.64 7.77
C GLN A 8 3.81 2.70 7.00
N LEU A 9 3.78 2.79 5.68
CA LEU A 9 4.59 1.96 4.77
C LEU A 9 6.01 2.51 4.63
N ILE A 10 6.19 3.83 4.65
CA ILE A 10 7.52 4.46 4.59
C ILE A 10 7.63 5.53 5.67
N THR A 11 8.69 5.43 6.48
CA THR A 11 9.11 6.41 7.47
C THR A 11 10.46 7.02 7.07
N GLY A 12 10.46 8.29 6.66
CA GLY A 12 11.68 8.96 6.20
C GLY A 12 12.00 8.67 4.73
N SER A 13 13.00 9.36 4.18
CA SER A 13 13.35 9.29 2.76
C SER A 13 13.80 7.89 2.34
N THR A 14 12.99 7.22 1.52
CA THR A 14 13.27 5.89 0.95
C THR A 14 13.46 5.99 -0.55
N GLU A 15 14.57 5.42 -1.04
CA GLU A 15 14.88 5.41 -2.46
C GLU A 15 14.10 4.32 -3.22
N MET A 16 13.30 4.72 -4.21
CA MET A 16 12.51 3.78 -5.02
C MET A 16 13.31 3.13 -6.17
N SER A 17 14.60 3.41 -6.30
CA SER A 17 15.49 2.85 -7.32
C SER A 17 15.76 1.35 -7.10
N GLY A 18 15.95 0.61 -8.20
CA GLY A 18 16.13 -0.84 -8.18
C GLY A 18 14.85 -1.61 -7.83
N THR A 19 14.78 -2.88 -8.22
CA THR A 19 13.61 -3.73 -7.96
C THR A 19 13.63 -4.31 -6.54
N GLY A 20 12.46 -4.45 -5.93
CA GLY A 20 12.29 -5.11 -4.63
C GLY A 20 11.46 -4.32 -3.64
N ALA A 21 11.19 -4.95 -2.48
CA ALA A 21 10.36 -4.38 -1.43
C ALA A 21 10.98 -3.10 -0.86
N LYS A 22 10.13 -2.11 -0.59
CA LYS A 22 10.51 -0.79 -0.10
C LYS A 22 9.76 -0.49 1.20
N GLY A 23 10.48 0.13 2.13
CA GLY A 23 9.93 0.50 3.43
C GLY A 23 9.54 -0.69 4.30
N SER A 24 8.49 -0.49 5.09
CA SER A 24 7.94 -1.43 6.05
C SER A 24 6.88 -2.34 5.43
N VAL A 25 6.76 -3.53 6.00
CA VAL A 25 5.61 -4.41 5.79
C VAL A 25 4.65 -4.20 6.96
N VAL A 26 3.42 -3.78 6.67
CA VAL A 26 2.41 -3.48 7.69
C VAL A 26 1.31 -4.53 7.72
N ASP A 27 0.60 -4.61 8.85
CA ASP A 27 -0.49 -5.56 9.07
C ASP A 27 -1.82 -4.84 9.24
N PRO A 28 -2.56 -4.61 8.14
CA PRO A 28 -3.90 -4.03 8.21
C PRO A 28 -4.99 -4.98 8.72
N GLU A 29 -4.72 -6.26 8.98
CA GLU A 29 -5.73 -7.33 9.20
C GLU A 29 -6.58 -7.64 7.94
N GLY A 30 -6.90 -6.64 7.11
CA GLY A 30 -7.48 -6.77 5.78
C GLY A 30 -9.00 -6.89 5.73
N GLY A 31 -9.56 -7.04 4.52
CA GLY A 31 -11.00 -7.11 4.28
C GLY A 31 -11.70 -5.76 4.07
N PHE A 32 -10.99 -4.76 3.56
CA PHE A 32 -11.51 -3.41 3.36
C PHE A 32 -10.85 -2.70 2.17
N TYR A 33 -11.47 -1.62 1.73
CA TYR A 33 -10.82 -0.66 0.83
C TYR A 33 -9.90 0.26 1.62
N ALA A 34 -8.71 0.52 1.08
CA ALA A 34 -7.74 1.44 1.66
C ALA A 34 -7.29 2.45 0.60
N LEU A 35 -6.97 3.66 1.04
CA LEU A 35 -6.20 4.63 0.27
C LEU A 35 -4.73 4.45 0.62
N VAL A 36 -3.90 4.13 -0.37
CA VAL A 36 -2.44 4.13 -0.21
C VAL A 36 -1.92 5.42 -0.81
N SER A 37 -1.24 6.25 -0.02
CA SER A 37 -0.63 7.48 -0.47
C SER A 37 0.89 7.44 -0.36
N MET A 38 1.57 8.11 -1.27
CA MET A 38 3.02 8.32 -1.25
C MET A 38 3.29 9.81 -1.42
N LEU A 39 4.01 10.38 -0.45
CA LEU A 39 4.58 11.71 -0.53
C LEU A 39 5.98 11.59 -1.13
N LEU A 40 6.10 12.01 -2.38
CA LEU A 40 7.38 12.11 -3.07
C LEU A 40 8.12 13.33 -2.52
N GLY A 41 9.44 13.25 -2.44
CA GLY A 41 10.30 14.39 -2.17
C GLY A 41 11.07 14.80 -3.41
N THR A 42 12.10 15.61 -3.20
CA THR A 42 12.93 16.16 -4.27
C THR A 42 13.53 15.08 -5.16
N CYS A 43 12.94 14.88 -6.34
CA CYS A 43 13.48 14.02 -7.38
C CYS A 43 14.83 14.59 -7.79
N THR A 44 15.85 13.75 -7.77
CA THR A 44 17.16 14.17 -8.24
C THR A 44 17.30 13.62 -9.68
N GLY A 45 17.95 14.41 -10.56
CA GLY A 45 18.41 14.18 -11.96
C GLY A 45 17.44 13.64 -13.02
N THR A 46 17.91 12.99 -14.10
CA THR A 46 17.41 13.37 -15.45
C THR A 46 16.84 12.26 -16.36
N THR A 47 16.77 10.99 -15.95
CA THR A 47 16.27 9.89 -16.83
C THR A 47 15.67 8.71 -16.06
N VAL A 48 15.08 8.96 -14.89
CA VAL A 48 14.68 7.87 -14.01
C VAL A 48 13.22 7.57 -14.17
N VAL A 49 12.89 6.29 -14.35
CA VAL A 49 11.52 5.81 -14.37
C VAL A 49 11.41 4.65 -13.39
N VAL A 50 10.44 4.73 -12.46
CA VAL A 50 10.15 3.67 -11.49
C VAL A 50 8.67 3.28 -11.49
N ASP A 51 8.43 1.98 -11.44
CA ASP A 51 7.10 1.40 -11.32
C ASP A 51 6.94 0.81 -9.92
N VAL A 52 6.02 1.38 -9.15
CA VAL A 52 5.80 0.98 -7.75
C VAL A 52 4.47 0.25 -7.61
N ALA A 53 4.55 -1.04 -7.29
CA ALA A 53 3.43 -1.88 -6.94
C ALA A 53 3.10 -1.79 -5.45
N ILE A 54 1.82 -1.91 -5.15
CA ILE A 54 1.25 -2.19 -3.84
C ILE A 54 0.93 -3.68 -3.85
N GLU A 55 1.53 -4.41 -2.93
CA GLU A 55 1.38 -5.85 -2.83
C GLU A 55 0.77 -6.24 -1.49
N ALA A 56 -0.07 -7.27 -1.51
CA ALA A 56 -0.61 -7.89 -0.32
C ALA A 56 -0.19 -9.35 -0.22
N SER A 57 -0.18 -9.85 1.01
CA SER A 57 -0.02 -11.25 1.36
C SER A 57 -1.15 -11.64 2.29
N ILE A 58 -1.82 -12.74 1.97
CA ILE A 58 -2.89 -13.33 2.80
C ILE A 58 -2.39 -14.50 3.64
N ASP A 59 -1.10 -14.84 3.51
CA ASP A 59 -0.45 -16.04 4.05
C ASP A 59 0.65 -15.71 5.08
N GLY A 60 0.47 -14.62 5.83
CA GLY A 60 1.41 -14.25 6.89
C GLY A 60 2.66 -13.49 6.43
N GLY A 61 2.74 -13.10 5.15
CA GLY A 61 3.91 -12.49 4.55
C GLY A 61 4.81 -13.46 3.78
N SER A 62 4.34 -14.67 3.46
CA SER A 62 5.13 -15.69 2.75
C SER A 62 5.13 -15.46 1.24
N THR A 63 3.97 -15.13 0.67
CA THR A 63 3.82 -14.80 -0.75
C THR A 63 3.07 -13.49 -0.93
N TYR A 64 3.56 -12.65 -1.84
CA TYR A 64 2.99 -11.35 -2.13
C TYR A 64 2.45 -11.32 -3.56
N PHE A 65 1.27 -10.74 -3.72
CA PHE A 65 0.63 -10.52 -5.01
C PHE A 65 0.18 -9.07 -5.15
N HIS A 66 0.12 -8.62 -6.40
CA HIS A 66 -0.22 -7.26 -6.77
C HIS A 66 -1.70 -6.95 -6.49
N ILE A 67 -1.97 -5.88 -5.74
CA ILE A 67 -3.33 -5.37 -5.46
C ILE A 67 -3.59 -3.96 -6.04
N GLY A 68 -2.54 -3.30 -6.51
CA GLY A 68 -2.59 -2.00 -7.16
C GLY A 68 -1.17 -1.50 -7.47
N GLN A 69 -1.04 -0.49 -8.33
CA GLN A 69 0.26 0.06 -8.72
C GLN A 69 0.12 1.55 -8.95
N PHE A 70 1.09 2.36 -8.58
CA PHE A 70 1.08 3.79 -8.90
C PHE A 70 1.35 4.01 -10.40
N PRO A 71 0.98 5.18 -10.97
CA PRO A 71 1.55 5.58 -12.26
C PRO A 71 3.08 5.46 -12.22
N SER A 72 3.68 5.18 -13.38
CA SER A 72 5.14 5.23 -13.51
C SER A 72 5.61 6.62 -13.10
N LEU A 73 6.59 6.66 -12.20
CA LEU A 73 7.12 7.91 -11.66
C LEU A 73 8.39 8.28 -12.40
N ASP A 74 8.52 9.54 -12.77
CA ASP A 74 9.71 10.08 -13.42
C ASP A 74 10.31 11.29 -12.69
N GLU A 75 11.38 11.87 -13.24
CA GLU A 75 12.03 13.04 -12.64
C GLU A 75 11.16 14.31 -12.54
N SER A 76 10.02 14.34 -13.23
CA SER A 76 9.08 15.47 -13.21
C SER A 76 8.05 15.34 -12.09
N ASP A 77 7.92 14.18 -11.46
CA ASP A 77 7.01 13.91 -10.35
C ASP A 77 7.58 14.41 -9.01
N ASP A 78 8.03 15.67 -9.01
CA ASP A 78 8.76 16.27 -7.91
C ASP A 78 7.83 16.88 -6.84
N ASP A 79 8.10 16.61 -5.56
CA ASP A 79 7.38 17.16 -4.40
C ASP A 79 5.84 17.04 -4.48
N ILE A 80 5.34 15.92 -5.03
CA ILE A 80 3.90 15.62 -5.12
C ILE A 80 3.45 14.52 -4.15
N GLU A 81 2.16 14.54 -3.79
CA GLU A 81 1.49 13.40 -3.15
C GLU A 81 0.61 12.68 -4.19
N ILE A 82 0.87 11.40 -4.39
CA ILE A 82 0.05 10.52 -5.23
C ILE A 82 -0.67 9.50 -4.36
N SER A 83 -1.89 9.15 -4.76
CA SER A 83 -2.72 8.24 -3.96
C SER A 83 -3.47 7.26 -4.85
N ARG A 84 -3.67 6.04 -4.34
CA ARG A 84 -4.41 4.99 -5.03
C ARG A 84 -5.30 4.22 -4.06
N VAL A 85 -6.56 4.05 -4.47
CA VAL A 85 -7.50 3.18 -3.74
C VAL A 85 -7.25 1.73 -4.14
N VAL A 86 -7.14 0.85 -3.15
CA VAL A 86 -6.95 -0.59 -3.33
C VAL A 86 -7.89 -1.37 -2.44
N TRP A 87 -8.21 -2.60 -2.83
CA TRP A 87 -8.86 -3.57 -1.95
C TRP A 87 -7.77 -4.37 -1.23
N VAL A 88 -7.76 -4.30 0.11
CA VAL A 88 -6.91 -5.14 0.96
C VAL A 88 -7.68 -6.43 1.26
N PRO A 89 -7.22 -7.60 0.79
CA PRO A 89 -7.94 -8.86 0.96
C PRO A 89 -7.95 -9.30 2.43
N LYS A 90 -8.88 -10.18 2.79
CA LYS A 90 -8.83 -10.89 4.07
C LYS A 90 -7.70 -11.93 4.06
N PRO A 91 -7.16 -12.32 5.23
CA PRO A 91 -6.20 -13.41 5.30
C PRO A 91 -6.87 -14.71 4.82
N ASP A 92 -6.05 -15.66 4.38
CA ASP A 92 -6.55 -16.99 4.09
C ASP A 92 -7.05 -17.68 5.37
N SER A 93 -7.75 -18.81 5.23
CA SER A 93 -8.35 -19.51 6.36
C SER A 93 -7.34 -20.02 7.41
N SER A 94 -6.05 -20.05 7.08
CA SER A 94 -4.98 -20.56 7.94
C SER A 94 -4.19 -19.45 8.62
N ASN A 95 -4.47 -18.19 8.28
CA ASN A 95 -3.76 -17.02 8.79
C ASN A 95 -4.72 -16.03 9.44
N VAL A 96 -4.18 -15.21 10.34
CA VAL A 96 -4.93 -14.15 11.02
C VAL A 96 -4.43 -12.76 10.65
N VAL A 97 -3.46 -12.68 9.73
CA VAL A 97 -2.79 -11.43 9.35
C VAL A 97 -2.78 -11.28 7.85
N THR A 98 -3.05 -10.06 7.39
CA THR A 98 -2.84 -9.66 6.00
C THR A 98 -1.66 -8.72 5.99
N LYS A 99 -0.62 -8.99 5.22
CA LYS A 99 0.54 -8.08 5.13
C LYS A 99 0.45 -7.23 3.87
N VAL A 100 0.79 -5.95 3.97
CA VAL A 100 0.86 -5.04 2.80
C VAL A 100 2.23 -4.37 2.76
N ARG A 101 2.77 -4.22 1.54
CA ARG A 101 4.06 -3.57 1.28
C ARG A 101 4.04 -2.80 -0.03
N LEU A 102 5.03 -1.91 -0.18
CA LEU A 102 5.40 -1.33 -1.47
C LEU A 102 6.52 -2.16 -2.09
N ASN A 103 6.48 -2.33 -3.41
CA ASN A 103 7.48 -3.08 -4.17
C ASN A 103 7.80 -2.33 -5.45
N THR A 104 9.05 -1.94 -5.67
CA THR A 104 9.47 -1.44 -6.98
C THR A 104 9.57 -2.64 -7.93
N VAL A 105 8.75 -2.68 -8.98
CA VAL A 105 8.71 -3.77 -9.97
C VAL A 105 9.50 -3.45 -11.23
N GLY A 106 9.67 -2.15 -11.52
CA GLY A 106 10.47 -1.64 -12.64
C GLY A 106 11.30 -0.46 -12.19
N SER A 107 12.57 -0.42 -12.60
CA SER A 107 13.45 0.72 -12.37
C SER A 107 14.46 0.82 -13.50
N SER A 108 14.58 2.00 -14.09
CA SER A 108 15.55 2.30 -15.15
C SER A 108 16.12 3.72 -15.01
N GLY A 109 17.24 3.99 -15.67
CA GLY A 109 17.99 5.24 -15.56
C GLY A 109 19.21 5.14 -14.65
N SER A 110 20.10 6.14 -14.72
CA SER A 110 21.38 6.15 -14.00
C SER A 110 21.45 7.31 -13.03
N SER A 111 20.77 7.13 -11.89
CA SER A 111 20.58 8.17 -10.88
C SER A 111 19.82 9.37 -11.46
N PRO A 112 19.19 10.19 -10.64
CA PRO A 112 18.83 10.01 -9.23
C PRO A 112 17.35 9.64 -8.98
N VAL A 113 17.06 9.57 -7.68
CA VAL A 113 16.05 8.73 -7.07
C VAL A 113 14.76 9.50 -6.95
N VAL A 114 13.62 8.88 -7.28
CA VAL A 114 12.29 9.33 -6.82
C VAL A 114 12.20 8.96 -5.34
N PRO A 115 12.48 9.88 -4.39
CA PRO A 115 12.50 9.55 -2.98
C PRO A 115 11.06 9.62 -2.47
N VAL A 116 10.61 8.57 -1.80
CA VAL A 116 9.35 8.64 -1.06
C VAL A 116 9.68 9.01 0.37
N THR A 117 9.27 10.20 0.79
CA THR A 117 9.56 10.72 2.13
C THR A 117 8.64 10.10 3.18
N GLN A 118 7.40 9.81 2.80
CA GLN A 118 6.41 9.13 3.61
C GLN A 118 5.43 8.37 2.71
N ALA A 119 4.94 7.22 3.19
CA ALA A 119 3.84 6.52 2.56
C ALA A 119 2.94 5.92 3.61
N PHE A 120 1.63 5.95 3.37
CA PHE A 120 0.61 5.56 4.33
C PHE A 120 -0.40 4.62 3.70
N LEU A 121 -0.91 3.68 4.49
CA LEU A 121 -2.10 2.90 4.18
C LEU A 121 -3.22 3.34 5.11
N GLU A 122 -4.27 3.92 4.54
CA GLU A 122 -5.40 4.48 5.29
C GLU A 122 -6.67 3.68 4.98
N PRO A 123 -7.21 2.91 5.94
CA PRO A 123 -8.49 2.23 5.76
C PRO A 123 -9.59 3.25 5.47
N LEU A 124 -10.34 3.02 4.39
CA LEU A 124 -11.55 3.77 4.09
C LEU A 124 -12.69 3.15 4.89
N VAL A 125 -13.60 3.97 5.42
CA VAL A 125 -14.81 3.51 6.12
C VAL A 125 -15.55 2.55 5.18
N SER A 126 -15.42 1.25 5.48
CA SER A 126 -16.01 0.19 4.67
C SER A 126 -17.46 0.00 5.11
N LEU A 127 -18.39 0.79 4.59
CA LEU A 127 -19.82 0.55 4.75
C LEU A 127 -20.36 -0.53 3.80
N GLY A 128 -19.50 -1.13 2.96
CA GLY A 128 -19.88 -2.09 1.91
C GLY A 128 -18.92 -3.27 1.77
N GLY A 129 -18.19 -3.62 2.82
CA GLY A 129 -17.36 -4.83 2.82
C GLY A 129 -18.26 -6.08 2.82
N PRO A 130 -18.06 -7.08 1.94
CA PRO A 130 -18.90 -8.29 1.90
C PRO A 130 -18.98 -9.07 3.22
N GLY A 131 -18.01 -8.87 4.13
CA GLY A 131 -18.02 -9.46 5.48
C GLY A 131 -18.87 -8.71 6.50
N ILE A 132 -19.07 -7.40 6.33
CA ILE A 132 -19.89 -6.58 7.24
C ILE A 132 -21.37 -6.91 7.05
N ASP A 133 -21.80 -7.23 5.82
CA ASP A 133 -23.16 -7.71 5.57
C ASP A 133 -23.43 -9.06 6.25
N LEU A 134 -22.44 -9.97 6.31
CA LEU A 134 -22.58 -11.24 7.02
C LEU A 134 -22.68 -11.05 8.54
N GLU A 135 -21.84 -10.20 9.11
CA GLU A 135 -21.86 -9.89 10.55
C GLU A 135 -23.12 -9.11 10.95
N LEU A 136 -23.60 -8.20 10.09
CA LEU A 136 -24.88 -7.52 10.27
C LEU A 136 -26.05 -8.52 10.21
N THR A 137 -26.04 -9.43 9.23
CA THR A 137 -27.06 -10.48 9.10
C THR A 137 -27.08 -11.40 10.32
N GLN A 138 -25.94 -11.88 10.76
CA GLN A 138 -25.81 -12.73 11.96
C GLN A 138 -26.14 -11.96 13.26
N GLY A 139 -25.81 -10.67 13.33
CA GLY A 139 -26.16 -9.79 14.44
C GLY A 139 -27.67 -9.56 14.55
N VAL A 140 -28.35 -9.37 13.41
CA VAL A 140 -29.81 -9.26 13.33
C VAL A 140 -30.50 -10.57 13.72
N GLU A 141 -29.98 -11.72 13.28
CA GLU A 141 -30.51 -13.03 13.67
C GLU A 141 -30.44 -13.29 15.18
N LYS A 142 -29.47 -12.70 15.89
CA LYS A 142 -29.34 -12.80 17.36
C LYS A 142 -30.22 -11.80 18.13
N LEU A 143 -30.85 -10.85 17.44
CA LEU A 143 -31.74 -9.85 18.05
C LEU A 143 -33.21 -10.30 18.06
N VAL A 144 -33.54 -11.46 17.48
CA VAL A 144 -34.89 -12.04 17.40
C VAL A 144 -35.07 -13.22 18.35
#